data_AF-A0A1S6EU94-F1
#
_entry.id   AF-A0A1S6EU94-F1
#
_cell.length_a   1.000
_cell.length_b   1.000
_cell.length_c   1.000
_cell.angle_alpha   90.00
_cell.angle_beta   90.00
_cell.angle_gamma   90.00
#
_symmetry.space_group_name_H-M   'P 1'
#
loop_
_entity.id
_entity.type
_entity.pdbx_description
1 polymer ?
#
loop_
_entity_poly.entity_id
_entity_poly.type
_entity_poly.pdbx_seq_one_letter_code
_entity_poly.pdbx_strand_id
1 'polypeptide(L)'
;MTQTPLRRLIDLPGVADLEAKALMKPGHADPARRDEFPEVDAVLTAVFGLTAEAAEDAARPEDWDSIERLSPLDQVEAFAAEGWEVTDAKKKPLRMLAVMAEPLALAMRGVAGGLPEAPFVPEPKEDTDPWGAGLAAEAVRFRKR
;
A
#
# COMPACT_ATOMS: atom_id res chain seq x y z
N MET A 1 -22.60 13.66 -6.85
CA MET A 1 -22.07 12.36 -7.30
C MET A 1 -21.30 11.78 -6.12
N THR A 2 -21.86 10.80 -5.42
CA THR A 2 -21.14 10.07 -4.35
C THR A 2 -20.11 9.20 -5.04
N GLN A 3 -18.87 9.70 -5.11
CA GLN A 3 -17.73 8.95 -5.61
C GLN A 3 -17.55 7.74 -4.69
N THR A 4 -17.67 6.53 -5.24
CA THR A 4 -17.34 5.30 -4.49
C THR A 4 -15.92 5.45 -3.96
N PRO A 5 -15.69 5.30 -2.64
CA PRO A 5 -14.35 5.42 -2.08
C PRO A 5 -13.44 4.37 -2.71
N LEU A 6 -12.28 4.81 -3.23
CA LEU A 6 -11.27 3.91 -3.78
C LEU A 6 -10.72 3.00 -2.68
N ARG A 7 -10.45 1.73 -3.01
CA ARG A 7 -9.76 0.80 -2.11
C ARG A 7 -8.30 1.21 -2.03
N ARG A 8 -7.77 1.47 -0.83
CA ARG A 8 -6.43 2.01 -0.65
C ARG A 8 -5.44 0.87 -0.47
N LEU A 9 -4.44 0.77 -1.35
CA LEU A 9 -3.42 -0.27 -1.27
C LEU A 9 -2.62 -0.19 0.04
N ILE A 10 -2.32 1.03 0.50
CA ILE A 10 -1.60 1.27 1.75
C ILE A 10 -2.36 0.79 3.00
N ASP A 11 -3.68 0.67 2.91
CA ASP A 11 -4.50 0.24 4.04
C ASP A 11 -4.53 -1.30 4.16
N LEU A 12 -3.98 -2.05 3.20
CA LEU A 12 -3.89 -3.51 3.31
C LEU A 12 -2.90 -3.93 4.41
N PRO A 13 -3.15 -5.07 5.09
CA PRO A 13 -2.32 -5.52 6.21
C PRO A 13 -0.83 -5.59 5.88
N GLY A 14 -0.01 -4.90 6.67
CA GLY A 14 1.46 -4.88 6.51
C GLY A 14 2.00 -3.98 5.39
N VAL A 15 1.15 -3.42 4.53
CA VAL A 15 1.61 -2.55 3.42
C VAL A 15 2.12 -1.20 3.94
N ALA A 16 1.41 -0.58 4.89
CA ALA A 16 1.85 0.68 5.50
C ALA A 16 3.21 0.54 6.22
N ASP A 17 3.43 -0.58 6.91
CA ASP A 17 4.70 -0.89 7.58
C ASP A 17 5.84 -1.10 6.57
N LEU A 18 5.56 -1.80 5.46
CA LEU A 18 6.54 -1.94 4.38
C LEU A 18 6.86 -0.60 3.71
N GLU A 19 5.87 0.26 3.49
CA GLU A 19 6.10 1.61 2.96
C GLU A 19 7.01 2.43 3.89
N ALA A 20 6.80 2.35 5.21
CA ALA A 20 7.65 2.98 6.20
C ALA A 20 9.07 2.39 6.22
N LYS A 21 9.22 1.08 6.08
CA LYS A 21 10.53 0.42 5.96
C LYS A 21 11.25 0.80 4.67
N ALA A 22 10.54 0.90 3.54
CA ALA A 22 11.09 1.31 2.26
C ALA A 22 11.55 2.78 2.27
N LEU A 23 10.91 3.64 3.06
CA LEU A 23 11.41 5.00 3.30
C LEU A 23 12.81 4.98 3.95
N MET A 24 13.06 4.07 4.88
CA MET A 24 14.33 3.98 5.62
C MET A 24 15.39 3.18 4.87
N LYS A 25 15.00 2.06 4.22
CA LYS A 25 15.86 1.19 3.43
C LYS A 25 15.18 0.94 2.08
N PRO A 26 15.45 1.77 1.07
CA PRO A 26 14.79 1.72 -0.25
C PRO A 26 14.86 0.36 -0.96
N GLY A 27 15.81 -0.50 -0.59
CA GLY A 27 15.90 -1.86 -1.14
C GLY A 27 14.65 -2.72 -0.94
N HIS A 28 13.78 -2.45 0.05
CA HIS A 28 12.50 -3.16 0.18
C HIS A 28 11.58 -2.97 -1.04
N ALA A 29 11.71 -1.83 -1.73
CA ALA A 29 10.93 -1.49 -2.90
C ALA A 29 11.69 -1.79 -4.21
N ASP A 30 12.84 -2.46 -4.15
CA ASP A 30 13.66 -2.79 -5.31
C ASP A 30 13.43 -4.26 -5.72
N PRO A 31 12.75 -4.52 -6.85
CA PRO A 31 12.51 -5.90 -7.31
C PRO A 31 13.79 -6.71 -7.53
N ALA A 32 14.92 -6.04 -7.84
CA ALA A 32 16.20 -6.71 -8.07
C ALA A 32 16.86 -7.19 -6.76
N ARG A 33 16.35 -6.77 -5.61
CA ARG A 33 16.88 -7.11 -4.29
C ARG A 33 15.90 -7.94 -3.46
N ARG A 34 14.87 -8.51 -4.08
CA ARG A 34 13.81 -9.28 -3.41
C ARG A 34 14.35 -10.32 -2.41
N ASP A 35 15.44 -11.00 -2.77
CA ASP A 35 16.10 -12.03 -1.95
C ASP A 35 16.65 -11.51 -0.61
N GLU A 36 16.94 -10.22 -0.52
CA GLU A 36 17.44 -9.58 0.71
C GLU A 36 16.30 -9.19 1.69
N PHE A 37 15.04 -9.28 1.26
CA PHE A 37 13.87 -8.76 1.98
C PHE A 37 12.71 -9.77 1.98
N PRO A 38 12.87 -10.95 2.61
CA PRO A 38 11.83 -11.98 2.63
C PRO A 38 10.52 -11.52 3.29
N GLU A 39 10.54 -10.46 4.11
CA GLU A 39 9.31 -9.87 4.65
C GLU A 39 8.40 -9.25 3.59
N VAL A 40 8.95 -8.85 2.43
CA VAL A 40 8.17 -8.32 1.32
C VAL A 40 7.32 -9.42 0.73
N ASP A 41 7.91 -10.57 0.42
CA ASP A 41 7.17 -11.74 -0.07
C ASP A 41 6.17 -12.29 0.95
N ALA A 42 6.50 -12.22 2.25
CA ALA A 42 5.55 -12.60 3.30
C ALA A 42 4.27 -11.73 3.27
N VAL A 43 4.42 -10.42 3.08
CA VAL A 43 3.26 -9.51 2.94
C VAL A 43 2.55 -9.72 1.62
N LEU A 44 3.26 -9.88 0.50
CA LEU A 44 2.64 -10.15 -0.81
C LEU A 44 1.81 -11.44 -0.76
N THR A 45 2.34 -12.49 -0.14
CA THR A 45 1.64 -13.77 0.05
C THR A 45 0.42 -13.59 0.95
N ALA A 46 0.53 -12.83 2.04
CA ALA A 46 -0.59 -12.59 2.96
C ALA A 46 -1.71 -11.75 2.31
N VAL A 47 -1.34 -10.78 1.47
CA VAL A 47 -2.27 -9.83 0.86
C VAL A 47 -2.90 -10.37 -0.42
N PHE A 48 -2.08 -10.95 -1.30
CA PHE A 48 -2.48 -11.37 -2.64
C PHE A 48 -2.52 -12.89 -2.82
N GLY A 49 -1.98 -13.67 -1.89
CA GLY A 49 -1.81 -15.11 -2.06
C GLY A 49 -0.70 -15.50 -3.03
N LEU A 50 0.18 -14.57 -3.41
CA LEU A 50 1.34 -14.83 -4.28
C LEU A 50 2.58 -14.04 -3.87
N THR A 51 3.77 -14.59 -4.15
CA THR A 51 5.06 -13.89 -4.02
C THR A 51 5.34 -13.05 -5.26
N ALA A 52 6.34 -12.16 -5.21
CA ALA A 52 6.75 -11.39 -6.39
C ALA A 52 7.25 -12.29 -7.54
N GLU A 53 8.01 -13.33 -7.21
CA GLU A 53 8.49 -14.33 -8.18
C GLU A 53 7.34 -15.10 -8.83
N ALA A 54 6.36 -15.56 -8.04
CA ALA A 54 5.18 -16.24 -8.58
C ALA A 54 4.33 -15.32 -9.48
N ALA A 55 4.37 -14.00 -9.23
CA ALA A 55 3.71 -13.00 -10.08
C ALA A 55 4.39 -12.91 -11.45
N GLU A 56 5.71 -12.84 -11.45
CA GLU A 56 6.53 -12.72 -12.65
C GLU A 56 6.33 -13.94 -13.58
N ASP A 57 6.30 -15.13 -12.98
CA ASP A 57 6.13 -16.42 -13.67
C ASP A 57 4.69 -16.70 -14.13
N ALA A 58 3.70 -15.93 -13.67
CA ALA A 58 2.30 -16.16 -14.02
C ALA A 58 2.06 -16.02 -15.53
N ALA A 59 1.38 -17.01 -16.12
CA ALA A 59 1.00 -16.95 -17.52
C ALA A 59 -0.04 -15.84 -17.75
N ARG A 60 0.30 -14.88 -18.62
CA ARG A 60 -0.56 -13.73 -18.94
C ARG A 60 -1.45 -14.05 -20.15
N PRO A 61 -2.72 -13.63 -20.15
CA PRO A 61 -3.57 -13.67 -21.35
C PRO A 61 -2.98 -12.88 -22.52
N GLU A 62 -3.42 -13.16 -23.75
CA GLU A 62 -2.93 -12.48 -24.96
C GLU A 62 -3.26 -10.97 -24.97
N ASP A 63 -4.34 -10.57 -24.31
CA ASP A 63 -4.84 -9.20 -24.22
C ASP A 63 -4.40 -8.46 -22.94
N TRP A 64 -3.28 -8.88 -22.34
CA TRP A 64 -2.75 -8.27 -21.12
C TRP A 64 -2.44 -6.77 -21.30
N ASP A 65 -2.97 -5.94 -20.40
CA ASP A 65 -2.88 -4.48 -20.46
C ASP A 65 -1.51 -3.91 -20.06
N SER A 66 -0.67 -4.72 -19.42
CA SER A 66 0.64 -4.34 -18.90
C SER A 66 0.61 -3.09 -17.99
N ILE A 67 -0.46 -2.90 -17.22
CA ILE A 67 -0.58 -1.79 -16.26
C ILE A 67 0.63 -1.70 -15.31
N GLU A 68 1.21 -2.83 -14.94
CA GLU A 68 2.39 -2.94 -14.06
C GLU A 68 3.68 -2.38 -14.68
N ARG A 69 3.73 -2.18 -16.01
CA ARG A 69 4.90 -1.67 -16.73
C ARG A 69 4.83 -0.19 -17.05
N LEU A 70 3.69 0.44 -16.77
CA LEU A 70 3.51 1.88 -16.97
C LEU A 70 4.43 2.69 -16.06
N SER A 71 4.59 3.98 -16.36
CA SER A 71 5.31 4.87 -15.45
C SER A 71 4.59 4.97 -14.11
N PRO A 72 5.27 5.24 -12.98
CA PRO A 72 4.61 5.31 -11.67
C PRO A 72 3.45 6.31 -11.60
N LEU A 73 3.48 7.37 -12.42
CA LEU A 73 2.38 8.33 -12.48
C LEU A 73 1.19 7.78 -13.27
N ASP A 74 1.44 7.14 -14.41
CA ASP A 74 0.39 6.53 -15.23
C ASP A 74 -0.26 5.33 -14.52
N GLN A 75 0.51 4.58 -13.72
CA GLN A 75 -0.01 3.53 -12.85
C GLN A 75 -1.05 4.07 -11.86
N VAL A 76 -0.82 5.24 -11.28
CA VAL A 76 -1.78 5.85 -10.33
C VAL A 76 -3.14 6.06 -11.01
N GLU A 77 -3.14 6.61 -12.22
CA GLU A 77 -4.38 6.87 -12.97
C GLU A 77 -5.04 5.56 -13.40
N ALA A 78 -4.26 4.62 -13.90
CA ALA A 78 -4.77 3.32 -14.37
C ALA A 78 -5.36 2.49 -13.22
N PHE A 79 -4.69 2.39 -12.07
CA PHE A 79 -5.23 1.69 -10.91
C PHE A 79 -6.44 2.41 -10.30
N ALA A 80 -6.46 3.75 -10.33
CA ALA A 80 -7.61 4.52 -9.86
C ALA A 80 -8.86 4.28 -10.73
N ALA A 81 -8.70 4.14 -12.05
CA ALA A 81 -9.79 3.78 -12.97
C ALA A 81 -10.41 2.41 -12.64
N GLU A 82 -9.62 1.52 -12.02
CA GLU A 82 -10.01 0.20 -11.57
C GLU A 82 -10.49 0.15 -10.11
N GLY A 83 -10.60 1.31 -9.46
CA GLY A 83 -11.10 1.43 -8.09
C GLY A 83 -10.04 1.29 -7.00
N TRP A 84 -8.75 1.41 -7.32
CA TRP A 84 -7.63 1.31 -6.38
C TRP A 84 -6.86 2.63 -6.22
N GLU A 85 -6.60 3.03 -4.98
CA GLU A 85 -5.71 4.13 -4.65
C GLU A 85 -4.33 3.58 -4.25
N VAL A 86 -3.35 3.81 -5.12
CA VAL A 86 -1.95 3.37 -4.96
C VAL A 86 -1.02 4.53 -4.58
N THR A 87 -1.54 5.53 -3.87
CA THR A 87 -0.80 6.73 -3.45
C THR A 87 -0.74 6.88 -1.94
N ASP A 88 0.29 7.59 -1.47
CA ASP A 88 0.42 8.02 -0.09
C ASP A 88 -0.55 9.18 0.27
N ALA A 89 -0.53 9.62 1.52
CA ALA A 89 -1.35 10.74 1.98
C ALA A 89 -1.04 12.08 1.27
N LYS A 90 0.09 12.19 0.58
CA LYS A 90 0.53 13.36 -0.21
C LYS A 90 0.27 13.16 -1.71
N LYS A 91 -0.51 12.15 -2.10
CA LYS A 91 -0.83 11.80 -3.50
C LYS A 91 0.39 11.45 -4.35
N LYS A 92 1.46 10.97 -3.72
CA LYS A 92 2.61 10.41 -4.43
C LYS A 92 2.42 8.90 -4.60
N PRO A 93 2.89 8.29 -5.72
CA PRO A 93 2.92 6.84 -5.83
C PRO A 93 3.64 6.21 -4.62
N LEU A 94 3.11 5.11 -4.11
CA LEU A 94 3.75 4.35 -3.03
C LEU A 94 5.13 3.85 -3.49
N ARG A 95 6.12 3.80 -2.60
CA ARG A 95 7.42 3.19 -2.91
C ARG A 95 7.25 1.72 -3.21
N MET A 96 6.45 1.05 -2.39
CA MET A 96 6.17 -0.38 -2.54
C MET A 96 5.40 -0.74 -3.82
N LEU A 97 4.89 0.25 -4.57
CA LEU A 97 4.22 0.00 -5.84
C LEU A 97 5.12 -0.74 -6.83
N ALA A 98 6.44 -0.51 -6.80
CA ALA A 98 7.40 -1.17 -7.68
C ALA A 98 7.42 -2.70 -7.55
N VAL A 99 7.06 -3.25 -6.39
CA VAL A 99 6.99 -4.70 -6.15
C VAL A 99 5.54 -5.21 -6.01
N MET A 100 4.57 -4.31 -5.85
CA MET A 100 3.15 -4.65 -5.65
C MET A 100 2.30 -4.47 -6.90
N ALA A 101 2.72 -3.69 -7.90
CA ALA A 101 1.91 -3.38 -9.08
C ALA A 101 1.51 -4.65 -9.85
N GLU A 102 2.45 -5.57 -10.04
CA GLU A 102 2.21 -6.80 -10.78
C GLU A 102 1.29 -7.80 -10.04
N PRO A 103 1.55 -8.15 -8.75
CA PRO A 103 0.61 -8.93 -7.96
C PRO A 103 -0.80 -8.32 -7.90
N LEU A 104 -0.89 -6.99 -7.75
CA LEU A 104 -2.16 -6.28 -7.74
C LEU A 104 -2.90 -6.40 -9.08
N ALA A 105 -2.21 -6.19 -10.20
CA ALA A 105 -2.78 -6.33 -11.52
C ALA A 105 -3.30 -7.76 -11.75
N LEU A 106 -2.49 -8.78 -11.48
CA LEU A 106 -2.89 -10.18 -11.64
C LEU A 106 -4.11 -10.53 -10.81
N ALA A 107 -4.14 -10.11 -9.54
CA ALA A 107 -5.26 -10.36 -8.63
C ALA A 107 -6.53 -9.63 -9.08
N MET A 108 -6.41 -8.38 -9.56
CA MET A 108 -7.54 -7.59 -10.08
C MET A 108 -8.16 -8.21 -11.34
N ARG A 109 -7.34 -8.79 -12.21
CA ARG A 109 -7.80 -9.44 -13.45
C ARG A 109 -8.17 -10.91 -13.24
N GLY A 110 -8.00 -11.45 -12.02
CA GLY A 110 -8.30 -12.85 -11.70
C GLY A 110 -7.37 -13.85 -12.37
N VAL A 111 -6.16 -13.42 -12.77
CA VAL A 111 -5.17 -14.27 -13.46
C VAL A 111 -4.37 -15.11 -12.46
N ALA A 112 -3.90 -14.49 -11.37
CA ALA A 112 -3.18 -15.16 -10.30
C ALA A 112 -3.38 -14.42 -8.97
N GLY A 113 -3.33 -15.17 -7.87
CA GLY A 113 -3.64 -14.63 -6.55
C GLY A 113 -5.11 -14.24 -6.38
N GLY A 114 -5.39 -13.43 -5.36
CA GLY A 114 -6.71 -12.93 -5.05
C GLY A 114 -6.64 -11.63 -4.27
N LEU A 115 -7.71 -10.85 -4.34
CA LEU A 115 -7.89 -9.67 -3.49
C LEU A 115 -8.67 -10.09 -2.23
N PRO A 116 -8.40 -9.46 -1.07
CA PRO A 116 -9.21 -9.70 0.12
C PRO A 116 -10.70 -9.38 -0.16
N GLU A 117 -11.58 -10.37 0.07
CA GLU A 117 -13.01 -10.33 -0.30
C GLU A 117 -13.84 -9.31 0.52
N ALA A 118 -13.40 -8.96 1.72
CA ALA A 118 -14.09 -8.00 2.57
C ALA A 118 -13.61 -6.56 2.26
N PRO A 119 -14.51 -5.56 2.20
CA PRO A 119 -14.08 -4.17 2.23
C PRO A 119 -13.25 -3.98 3.50
N PHE A 120 -11.96 -3.74 3.34
CA PHE A 120 -11.08 -3.47 4.47
C PHE A 120 -11.61 -2.22 5.17
N VAL A 121 -12.14 -2.41 6.38
CA VAL A 121 -12.48 -1.32 7.27
C VAL A 121 -11.19 -1.02 8.02
N PRO A 122 -10.52 0.12 7.77
CA PRO A 122 -9.37 0.49 8.57
C PRO A 122 -9.81 0.51 10.03
N GLU A 123 -9.02 -0.11 10.90
CA GLU A 123 -9.22 0.07 12.32
C GLU A 123 -9.26 1.58 12.59
N PRO A 124 -10.24 2.07 13.37
CA PRO A 124 -10.27 3.48 13.73
C PRO A 124 -8.88 3.80 14.28
N LYS A 125 -8.20 4.79 13.67
CA LYS A 125 -6.98 5.33 14.25
C LYS A 125 -7.33 5.59 15.71
N GLU A 126 -6.64 4.91 16.63
CA GLU A 126 -6.74 5.26 18.04
C GLU A 126 -6.56 6.77 18.08
N ASP A 127 -7.61 7.46 18.55
CA ASP A 127 -7.53 8.88 18.85
C ASP A 127 -6.26 9.01 19.66
N THR A 128 -5.27 9.70 19.10
CA THR A 128 -4.03 9.95 19.81
C THR A 128 -4.47 10.73 21.03
N ASP A 129 -4.53 10.04 22.17
CA ASP A 129 -5.05 10.57 23.42
C ASP A 129 -4.40 11.94 23.61
N PRO A 130 -5.15 13.03 23.85
CA PRO A 130 -4.61 14.38 23.90
C PRO A 130 -3.80 14.58 25.18
N TRP A 131 -2.72 13.83 25.33
CA TRP A 131 -1.73 13.93 26.39
C TRP A 131 -1.11 15.34 26.43
N GLY A 132 -1.13 16.05 25.30
CA GLY A 132 -0.70 17.46 25.21
C GLY A 132 -1.66 18.48 25.84
N ALA A 133 -2.92 18.14 26.11
CA ALA A 133 -3.89 19.08 26.70
C ALA A 133 -3.63 19.36 28.19
N GLY A 134 -2.99 18.43 28.92
CA GLY A 134 -2.63 18.61 30.32
C GLY A 134 -1.47 19.58 30.55
N LEU A 135 -0.48 19.59 29.66
CA LEU A 135 0.73 20.42 29.77
C LEU A 135 0.45 21.92 29.59
N ALA A 136 -0.50 22.28 28.71
CA ALA A 136 -0.91 23.67 28.52
C ALA A 136 -1.64 24.24 29.74
N ALA A 137 -2.44 23.42 30.44
CA ALA A 137 -3.15 23.82 31.66
C ALA A 137 -2.20 24.04 32.85
N GLU A 138 -1.13 23.24 32.96
CA GLU A 138 -0.10 23.38 33.99
C GLU A 138 0.75 24.66 33.80
N ALA A 139 1.07 25.03 32.55
CA ALA A 139 1.88 26.22 32.25
C ALA A 139 1.19 27.55 32.63
N VAL A 140 -0.15 27.61 32.58
CA VAL A 140 -0.91 28.80 33.01
C VAL A 140 -0.91 28.96 34.53
N ARG A 141 -0.86 27.85 35.29
CA ARG A 141 -0.79 27.88 36.76
C ARG A 141 0.55 28.37 37.27
N PHE A 142 1.64 28.06 36.58
CA PHE A 142 2.99 28.52 36.95
C PHE A 142 3.23 30.01 36.76
N ARG A 143 2.45 30.69 35.90
CA ARG A 143 2.57 32.15 35.66
C ARG A 143 1.83 33.02 36.68
N LYS A 144 1.16 32.42 37.68
CA LYS A 144 0.47 33.12 38.79
C LYS A 144 1.10 32.82 40.16
N ARG A 145 2.43 32.89 40.26
CA ARG A 145 3.14 33.17 41.51
C ARG A 145 4.14 34.28 41.28
#